data_AF-A0A3R6H650-F1
#
_entry.id   AF-A0A3R6H650-F1
#
_cell.length_a   1.000
_cell.length_b   1.000
_cell.length_c   1.000
_cell.angle_alpha   90.00
_cell.angle_beta   90.00
_cell.angle_gamma   90.00
#
_symmetry.space_group_name_H-M   'P 1'
#
loop_
_entity.id
_entity.type
_entity.pdbx_description
1 polymer ?
#
loop_
_entity_poly.entity_id
_entity_poly.type
_entity_poly.pdbx_seq_one_letter_code
_entity_poly.pdbx_strand_id
1 'polypeptide(L)' 'MEERSWTEYRLAKEANLSHSTVANMFNRNNAPTFPTLEAICNAFQMTLSQFFCEDGNLIELTDEEKELISRWKQLSAEQR' A
#
# COMPACT_ATOMS: atom_id res chain seq x y z
N MET A 1 5.20 0.11 -12.55
CA MET A 1 4.55 -0.13 -13.87
C MET A 1 5.40 -1.02 -14.76
N GLU A 2 6.73 -0.86 -14.77
CA GLU A 2 7.67 -1.64 -15.58
C GLU A 2 7.61 -3.16 -15.31
N GLU A 3 7.59 -3.57 -14.04
CA GLU A 3 7.49 -5.00 -13.66
C GLU A 3 6.28 -5.73 -14.24
N ARG A 4 5.17 -5.00 -14.44
CA ARG A 4 3.94 -5.52 -15.05
C ARG A 4 3.78 -5.13 -16.51
N SER A 5 4.74 -4.40 -17.09
CA SER A 5 4.68 -3.82 -18.45
C SER A 5 3.40 -3.01 -18.70
N TRP A 6 2.93 -2.27 -17.68
CA TRP A 6 1.72 -1.45 -17.78
C TRP A 6 2.00 -0.08 -18.39
N THR A 7 1.14 0.34 -19.31
CA THR A 7 1.05 1.72 -19.78
C THR A 7 0.15 2.54 -18.86
N GLU A 8 0.26 3.88 -18.91
CA GLU A 8 -0.68 4.78 -18.21
C GLU A 8 -2.14 4.48 -18.58
N TYR A 9 -2.39 4.17 -19.86
CA TYR A 9 -3.70 3.74 -20.33
C TYR A 9 -4.20 2.46 -19.63
N ARG A 10 -3.33 1.45 -19.47
CA ARG A 10 -3.71 0.22 -18.77
C ARG A 10 -3.98 0.49 -17.30
N LEU A 11 -3.16 1.30 -16.64
CA LEU A 11 -3.39 1.71 -15.26
C LEU A 11 -4.74 2.43 -15.10
N ALA A 12 -5.07 3.37 -15.99
CA ALA A 12 -6.36 4.07 -15.96
C ALA A 12 -7.53 3.09 -16.05
N LYS A 13 -7.43 2.09 -16.94
CA LYS A 13 -8.46 1.06 -17.11
C LYS A 13 -8.61 0.18 -15.86
N GLU A 14 -7.51 -0.32 -15.31
CA GLU A 14 -7.53 -1.24 -14.16
C GLU A 14 -7.92 -0.54 -12.85
N ALA A 15 -7.50 0.72 -12.66
CA ALA A 15 -7.85 1.53 -11.50
C ALA A 15 -9.22 2.22 -11.63
N ASN A 16 -9.92 2.04 -12.76
CA ASN A 16 -11.16 2.73 -13.08
C ASN A 16 -11.04 4.27 -12.93
N LEU A 17 -9.93 4.82 -13.40
CA LEU A 17 -9.63 6.25 -13.41
C LEU A 17 -9.72 6.81 -14.82
N SER A 18 -10.02 8.09 -14.95
CA SER A 18 -9.93 8.75 -16.26
C SER A 18 -8.46 8.82 -16.71
N HIS A 19 -8.25 8.78 -18.02
CA HIS A 19 -6.92 8.97 -18.59
C HIS A 19 -6.31 10.32 -18.20
N SER A 20 -7.14 11.37 -18.08
CA SER A 20 -6.66 12.69 -17.64
C SER A 20 -6.21 12.70 -16.18
N THR A 21 -6.86 11.95 -15.29
CA THR A 21 -6.42 11.80 -13.90
C THR A 21 -5.05 11.14 -13.83
N VAL A 22 -4.86 10.01 -14.53
CA VAL A 22 -3.58 9.29 -14.55
C VAL A 22 -2.48 10.15 -15.19
N ALA A 23 -2.75 10.76 -16.34
CA ALA A 23 -1.79 11.63 -17.02
C ALA A 23 -1.41 12.86 -16.18
N ASN A 24 -2.37 13.48 -15.48
CA ASN A 24 -2.06 14.63 -14.61
C ASN A 24 -1.23 14.22 -13.40
N MET A 25 -1.45 13.03 -12.84
CA MET A 25 -0.68 12.50 -11.71
C MET A 25 0.81 12.37 -12.09
N PHE A 26 1.11 11.77 -13.24
CA PHE A 26 2.50 11.60 -13.70
C PHE A 26 3.13 12.89 -14.23
N ASN A 27 2.41 13.68 -15.05
CA ASN A 27 3.01 14.83 -15.75
C ASN A 27 3.09 16.10 -14.90
N ARG A 28 2.19 16.29 -13.93
CA ARG A 28 2.16 17.51 -13.10
C ARG A 28 2.79 17.32 -11.73
N ASN A 29 3.37 16.15 -11.47
CA ASN A 29 3.89 15.76 -10.16
C ASN A 29 2.88 16.00 -9.01
N ASN A 30 1.59 15.84 -9.33
CA ASN A 30 0.53 16.00 -8.37
C ASN A 30 0.37 14.67 -7.63
N ALA A 31 0.58 14.69 -6.31
CA ALA A 31 0.31 13.53 -5.48
C ALA A 31 -1.18 13.13 -5.62
N PRO A 32 -1.47 11.83 -5.81
CA PRO A 32 -2.85 11.36 -5.83
C PRO A 32 -3.54 11.65 -4.49
N THR A 33 -4.85 11.89 -4.54
CA THR A 33 -5.67 11.89 -3.32
C THR A 33 -5.74 10.49 -2.74
N PHE A 34 -6.09 10.35 -1.46
CA PHE A 34 -6.19 9.04 -0.81
C PHE A 34 -7.12 8.05 -1.56
N PRO A 35 -8.33 8.42 -2.02
CA PRO A 35 -9.17 7.51 -2.81
C PRO A 35 -8.55 7.12 -4.17
N THR A 36 -7.82 8.04 -4.80
CA THR A 36 -7.11 7.75 -6.06
C THR A 36 -5.97 6.76 -5.82
N LEU A 37 -5.21 6.94 -4.75
CA LEU A 37 -4.15 6.01 -4.37
C LEU A 37 -4.71 4.63 -4.02
N GLU A 38 -5.82 4.57 -3.29
CA GLU A 38 -6.52 3.32 -2.96
C GLU A 38 -6.98 2.59 -4.23
N ALA A 39 -7.57 3.29 -5.20
CA ALA A 39 -7.96 2.71 -6.48
C ALA A 39 -6.76 2.13 -7.25
N ILE A 40 -5.62 2.82 -7.23
CA ILE A 40 -4.37 2.34 -7.84
C ILE A 40 -3.83 1.10 -7.12
N CYS A 41 -3.80 1.09 -5.78
CA CYS A 41 -3.35 -0.05 -5.00
C CYS A 41 -4.23 -1.28 -5.27
N ASN A 42 -5.55 -1.09 -5.30
CA ASN A 42 -6.51 -2.15 -5.63
C ASN A 42 -6.29 -2.70 -7.04
N ALA A 43 -6.02 -1.86 -8.03
CA ALA A 43 -5.67 -2.28 -9.39
C ALA A 43 -4.42 -3.19 -9.40
N PHE A 44 -3.46 -2.92 -8.52
CA PHE A 44 -2.26 -3.72 -8.37
C PHE A 44 -2.41 -4.91 -7.40
N GLN A 45 -3.62 -5.16 -6.90
CA GLN A 45 -3.93 -6.20 -5.91
C GLN A 45 -3.05 -6.09 -4.65
N MET A 46 -2.79 -4.86 -4.20
CA MET A 46 -2.06 -4.58 -2.97
C MET A 46 -2.86 -3.64 -2.07
N THR A 47 -2.59 -3.71 -0.77
CA THR A 47 -3.15 -2.77 0.20
C THR A 47 -2.33 -1.48 0.24
N LEU A 48 -2.89 -0.44 0.85
CA LEU A 48 -2.14 0.78 1.16
C LEU A 48 -0.97 0.51 2.12
N SER A 49 -1.13 -0.41 3.08
CA SER A 49 -0.05 -0.78 4.01
C SER A 49 1.14 -1.40 3.27
N GLN A 50 0.87 -2.23 2.27
CA GLN A 50 1.90 -2.79 1.38
C GLN A 50 2.55 -1.70 0.53
N PHE A 51 1.77 -0.78 -0.02
CA PHE A 51 2.29 0.33 -0.82
C PHE A 51 3.27 1.23 -0.04
N PHE A 52 2.98 1.53 1.22
CA PHE A 52 3.84 2.35 2.09
C PHE A 52 4.97 1.57 2.78
N CYS A 53 5.13 0.28 2.51
CA CYS A 53 6.20 -0.53 3.07
C CYS A 53 7.48 -0.39 2.23
N GLU A 54 8.35 0.56 2.59
CA GLU A 54 9.58 0.87 1.84
C GLU A 54 10.55 -0.33 1.73
N ASP A 55 10.67 -1.13 2.80
CA ASP A 55 11.60 -2.27 2.84
C ASP A 55 10.98 -3.59 2.38
N GLY A 56 9.71 -3.59 1.96
CA GLY A 56 8.96 -4.81 1.60
C GLY A 56 8.70 -5.77 2.78
N ASN A 57 9.16 -5.42 3.99
CA ASN A 57 8.93 -6.18 5.22
C ASN A 57 7.52 -5.91 5.77
N LEU A 58 6.51 -6.42 5.08
CA LEU A 58 5.17 -6.50 5.64
C LEU A 58 5.14 -7.66 6.64
N ILE A 59 5.21 -7.34 7.93
CA ILE A 59 5.02 -8.34 8.99
C ILE A 59 3.52 -8.40 9.31
N GLU A 60 2.84 -9.40 8.76
CA GLU A 60 1.51 -9.77 9.23
C GLU A 60 1.64 -10.65 10.46
N LEU A 61 1.18 -10.14 11.60
CA LEU A 61 1.15 -10.91 12.83
C LEU A 61 -0.05 -11.87 12.81
N THR A 62 0.22 -13.15 13.03
CA THR A 62 -0.80 -14.12 13.42
C THR A 62 -1.45 -13.72 14.73
N ASP A 63 -2.63 -14.26 15.02
CA ASP A 63 -3.33 -13.95 16.26
C ASP A 63 -2.55 -14.42 17.50
N GLU A 64 -1.79 -15.50 17.38
CA GLU A 64 -0.88 -15.98 18.43
C GLU A 64 0.26 -14.99 18.70
N GLU A 65 0.88 -14.44 17.65
CA GLU A 65 1.95 -13.44 17.79
C GLU A 65 1.42 -12.12 18.38
N LYS A 66 0.20 -11.70 18.01
CA LYS A 66 -0.47 -10.55 18.62
C LYS A 66 -0.68 -10.75 20.12
N GLU A 67 -1.12 -11.93 20.53
CA GLU A 67 -1.31 -12.28 21.93
C GLU A 67 0.02 -12.29 22.69
N LEU A 68 1.07 -12.85 22.09
CA LEU A 68 2.41 -12.82 22.66
C LEU A 68 2.91 -11.38 22.89
N ILE A 69 2.76 -10.50 21.88
CA ILE A 69 3.13 -9.09 22.00
C ILE A 69 2.27 -8.38 23.05
N SER A 70 0.98 -8.70 23.13
CA SER A 70 0.06 -8.16 24.14
C SER A 70 0.54 -8.49 25.55
N ARG A 71 0.92 -9.74 25.80
CA ARG A 71 1.48 -10.19 27.09
C ARG A 71 2.84 -9.58 27.38
N TRP A 72 3.72 -9.54 26.39
CA TRP A 72 5.06 -8.94 26.53
C TRP A 72 4.97 -7.47 26.94
N LYS A 73 4.00 -6.72 26.40
CA LYS A 73 3.77 -5.31 26.78
C LYS A 73 3.41 -5.12 28.25
N GLN A 74 2.85 -6.14 28.91
CA GLN A 74 2.47 -6.10 30.33
C GLN A 74 3.64 -6.35 31.29
N LEU A 75 4.77 -6.88 30.80
CA LEU A 75 5.96 -7.15 31.60
C LEU A 75 6.65 -5.84 32.00
N SER A 76 7.15 -5.78 33.25
CA SER A 76 8.05 -4.70 33.70
C SER A 76 9.39 -4.74 32.95
N ALA A 77 10.20 -3.69 33.07
CA ALA A 77 11.50 -3.65 32.43
C ALA A 77 12.41 -4.81 32.86
N GLU A 78 12.35 -5.24 34.11
CA GLU A 78 13.11 -6.39 34.64
C GLU A 78 12.55 -7.75 34.19
N GLN A 79 11.29 -7.80 33.76
CA GLN A 79 10.61 -9.02 33.33
C GLN A 79 10.67 -9.25 31.82
N ARG A 80 10.99 -8.21 31.05
CA ARG A 80 11.19 -8.27 29.59
C ARG A 80 12.56 -8.82 29.24
#